data_AF-A0A2M8NF38-F1
#
_entry.id   AF-A0A2M8NF38-F1
#
_cell.length_a   1.000
_cell.length_b   1.000
_cell.length_c   1.000
_cell.angle_alpha   90.00
_cell.angle_beta   90.00
_cell.angle_gamma   90.00
#
_symmetry.space_group_name_H-M   'P 1'
#
loop_
_entity.id
_entity.type
_entity.pdbx_description
1 polymer ?
#
loop_
_entity_poly.entity_id
_entity_poly.type
_entity_poly.pdbx_seq_one_letter_code
_entity_poly.pdbx_strand_id
1 'polypeptide(L)'
;MCGRLRAELGERTPMLVGLFVNEGVGRISMTLGKVGLRAAQLSGDESADLLKELRGIGFKAIRPRSQAEALEDAAYFLPHSPTESAFPSMLLDAFSAGQYGGTGHQASIETVMALKAVVPRLMVAGGLTPDNVGELVRL
;
A
#
# COMPACT_ATOMS: atom_id res chain seq x y z
N MET A 1 9.95 5.03 -19.62
CA MET A 1 10.36 3.85 -18.83
C MET A 1 9.35 2.71 -18.95
N CYS A 2 8.09 2.87 -18.52
CA CYS A 2 7.09 1.79 -18.63
C CYS A 2 6.72 1.41 -20.07
N GLY A 3 6.80 2.34 -21.03
CA GLY A 3 6.63 2.01 -22.45
C GLY A 3 7.67 1.00 -22.96
N ARG A 4 8.91 1.06 -22.47
CA ARG A 4 9.95 0.08 -22.79
C ARG A 4 9.67 -1.27 -22.14
N LEU A 5 9.32 -1.27 -20.84
CA LEU A 5 8.94 -2.50 -20.13
C LEU A 5 7.78 -3.22 -20.83
N ARG A 6 6.77 -2.46 -21.28
CA ARG A 6 5.64 -3.02 -22.05
C ARG A 6 6.05 -3.57 -23.41
N ALA A 7 6.93 -2.88 -24.12
CA ALA A 7 7.45 -3.36 -25.40
C ALA A 7 8.27 -4.66 -25.23
N GLU A 8 9.04 -4.78 -24.14
CA GLU A 8 9.90 -5.94 -23.87
C GLU A 8 9.11 -7.14 -23.29
N LEU A 9 8.13 -6.89 -22.41
CA LEU A 9 7.43 -7.95 -21.68
C LEU A 9 6.06 -8.30 -22.27
N GLY A 10 5.43 -7.39 -23.03
CA GLY A 10 4.09 -7.57 -23.61
C GLY A 10 3.05 -7.89 -22.54
N GLU A 11 2.27 -8.95 -22.76
CA GLU A 11 1.28 -9.47 -21.80
C GLU A 11 1.89 -9.91 -20.45
N ARG A 12 3.20 -10.15 -20.37
CA ARG A 12 3.88 -10.50 -19.12
C ARG A 12 4.26 -9.28 -18.28
N THR A 13 3.93 -8.08 -18.72
CA THR A 13 4.26 -6.86 -17.97
C THR A 13 3.49 -6.88 -16.64
N PRO A 14 4.18 -6.81 -15.49
CA PRO A 14 3.50 -6.76 -14.21
C PRO A 14 2.69 -5.46 -14.09
N MET A 15 1.75 -5.44 -13.16
CA MET A 15 1.11 -4.19 -12.77
C MET A 15 2.17 -3.23 -12.23
N LEU A 16 2.17 -2.00 -12.75
CA LEU A 16 3.08 -0.95 -12.31
C LEU A 16 2.33 0.03 -11.42
N VAL A 17 2.83 0.22 -10.21
CA VAL A 17 2.25 1.08 -9.16
C VAL A 17 3.24 2.21 -8.87
N GLY A 18 2.74 3.44 -8.73
CA GLY A 18 3.54 4.57 -8.28
C GLY A 18 3.51 4.69 -6.77
N LEU A 19 4.67 4.83 -6.13
CA LEU A 19 4.77 5.13 -4.71
C LEU A 19 4.93 6.64 -4.53
N PHE A 20 4.06 7.24 -3.71
CA PHE A 20 4.02 8.67 -3.45
C PHE A 20 4.09 8.92 -1.94
N VAL A 21 4.78 9.99 -1.56
CA VAL A 21 4.89 10.45 -0.18
C VAL A 21 4.56 11.94 -0.16
N ASN A 22 3.43 12.29 0.45
CA ASN A 22 2.99 13.67 0.65
C ASN A 22 2.91 14.50 -0.65
N GLU A 23 2.56 13.84 -1.76
CA GLU A 23 2.35 14.48 -3.06
C GLU A 23 0.89 14.87 -3.27
N GLY A 24 0.65 15.99 -3.94
CA GLY A 24 -0.70 16.44 -4.28
C GLY A 24 -1.32 15.62 -5.42
N VAL A 25 -2.66 15.49 -5.41
CA VAL A 25 -3.44 14.71 -6.40
C VAL A 25 -3.12 15.08 -7.84
N GLY A 26 -2.89 16.36 -8.14
CA GLY A 26 -2.51 16.83 -9.48
C GLY A 26 -1.17 16.25 -9.95
N ARG A 27 -0.15 16.20 -9.07
CA ARG A 27 1.16 15.60 -9.40
C ARG A 27 1.08 14.09 -9.50
N ILE A 28 0.31 13.44 -8.62
CA ILE A 28 0.04 12.00 -8.69
C ILE A 28 -0.59 11.67 -10.04
N SER A 29 -1.71 12.31 -10.38
CA SER A 29 -2.48 12.07 -11.62
C SER A 29 -1.63 12.29 -12.88
N MET A 30 -0.88 13.39 -12.91
CA MET A 30 0.05 13.68 -14.01
C MET A 30 1.12 12.59 -14.14
N THR A 31 1.67 12.11 -13.03
CA THR A 31 2.71 11.06 -13.03
C THR A 31 2.13 9.74 -13.52
N LEU A 32 0.95 9.34 -13.01
CA LEU A 32 0.26 8.13 -13.44
C LEU A 32 0.02 8.15 -14.95
N GLY A 33 -0.47 9.27 -15.51
CA GLY A 33 -0.74 9.41 -16.94
C GLY A 33 0.52 9.42 -17.80
N LYS A 34 1.53 10.23 -17.43
CA LYS A 34 2.79 10.34 -18.20
C LYS A 34 3.59 9.06 -18.21
N VAL A 35 3.64 8.35 -17.09
CA VAL A 35 4.42 7.12 -16.93
C VAL A 35 3.59 5.91 -17.38
N GLY A 36 2.26 5.99 -17.31
CA GLY A 36 1.34 4.89 -17.59
C GLY A 36 1.31 3.89 -16.44
N LEU A 37 1.18 4.37 -15.20
CA LEU A 37 1.03 3.54 -14.00
C LEU A 37 -0.46 3.25 -13.75
N ARG A 38 -0.77 2.09 -13.17
CA ARG A 38 -2.17 1.66 -12.98
C ARG A 38 -2.75 2.08 -11.63
N ALA A 39 -1.91 2.25 -10.61
CA ALA A 39 -2.35 2.62 -9.27
C ALA A 39 -1.33 3.50 -8.55
N ALA A 40 -1.77 4.16 -7.48
CA ALA A 40 -0.95 4.94 -6.56
C ALA A 40 -0.94 4.32 -5.15
N GLN A 41 0.24 4.06 -4.61
CA GLN A 41 0.44 3.78 -3.19
C GLN A 41 0.77 5.10 -2.49
N LEU A 42 -0.06 5.47 -1.50
CA LEU A 42 0.15 6.63 -0.65
C LEU A 42 0.87 6.23 0.62
N SER A 43 2.06 6.76 0.87
CA SER A 43 2.98 6.26 1.90
C SER A 43 3.50 7.32 2.88
N GLY A 44 2.97 8.54 2.81
CA GLY A 44 3.21 9.60 3.78
C GLY A 44 2.05 9.77 4.77
N ASP A 45 1.71 11.01 5.06
CA ASP A 45 0.68 11.47 5.99
C ASP A 45 -0.58 11.92 5.22
N GLU A 46 -0.83 11.36 4.04
CA GLU A 46 -1.95 11.74 3.19
C GLU A 46 -3.29 11.44 3.87
N SER A 47 -4.25 12.36 3.71
CA SER A 47 -5.59 12.24 4.29
C SER A 47 -6.51 11.28 3.53
N ALA A 48 -7.61 10.88 4.18
CA ALA A 48 -8.67 10.09 3.56
C ALA A 48 -9.32 10.85 2.37
N ASP A 49 -9.41 12.18 2.43
CA ASP A 49 -9.93 13.01 1.34
C ASP A 49 -9.01 12.97 0.10
N LEU A 50 -7.69 13.01 0.30
CA LEU A 50 -6.73 12.86 -0.79
C LEU A 50 -6.87 11.47 -1.45
N LEU A 51 -6.99 10.41 -0.64
CA LEU A 51 -7.24 9.06 -1.14
C LEU A 51 -8.55 8.99 -1.94
N LYS A 52 -9.62 9.61 -1.45
CA LYS A 52 -10.92 9.70 -2.13
C LYS A 52 -10.82 10.40 -3.49
N GLU A 53 -10.03 11.46 -3.60
CA GLU A 53 -9.80 12.19 -4.85
C GLU A 53 -9.12 11.33 -5.93
N LEU A 54 -8.42 10.25 -5.55
CA LEU A 54 -7.85 9.28 -6.49
C LEU A 54 -8.89 8.30 -7.07
N ARG A 55 -10.16 8.38 -6.67
CA ARG A 55 -11.29 7.67 -7.29
C ARG A 55 -11.05 6.15 -7.46
N GLY A 56 -10.50 5.52 -6.42
CA GLY A 56 -10.32 4.07 -6.38
C GLY A 56 -9.07 3.53 -7.11
N ILE A 57 -8.19 4.39 -7.63
CA ILE A 57 -6.88 3.96 -8.16
C ILE A 57 -5.75 4.10 -7.12
N GLY A 58 -6.05 4.62 -5.94
CA GLY A 58 -5.08 4.81 -4.85
C GLY A 58 -5.35 3.88 -3.68
N PHE A 59 -4.31 3.40 -2.98
CA PHE A 59 -4.43 2.71 -1.70
C PHE A 59 -3.43 3.27 -0.69
N LYS A 60 -3.78 3.22 0.60
CA LYS A 60 -2.97 3.77 1.69
C LYS A 60 -2.04 2.72 2.28
N ALA A 61 -0.78 3.09 2.47
CA ALA A 61 0.15 2.42 3.37
C ALA A 61 0.08 3.07 4.76
N ILE A 62 -0.09 2.27 5.80
CA ILE A 62 -0.17 2.67 7.21
C ILE A 62 0.99 2.07 7.99
N ARG A 63 1.45 2.78 9.03
CA ARG A 63 2.57 2.37 9.91
C ARG A 63 2.17 2.52 11.39
N PRO A 64 1.14 1.79 11.84
CA PRO A 64 0.61 1.95 13.18
C PRO A 64 1.63 1.49 14.23
N ARG A 65 1.64 2.17 15.38
CA ARG A 65 2.50 1.82 16.54
C ARG A 65 1.81 0.84 17.48
N SER A 66 0.51 0.61 17.29
CA SER A 66 -0.29 -0.32 18.08
C SER A 66 -1.41 -0.94 17.25
N GLN A 67 -1.98 -2.06 17.72
CA GLN A 67 -3.16 -2.67 17.10
C GLN A 67 -4.38 -1.72 17.10
N ALA A 68 -4.54 -0.90 18.14
CA ALA A 68 -5.64 0.06 18.22
C ALA A 68 -5.51 1.13 17.11
N GLU A 69 -4.32 1.72 16.98
CA GLU A 69 -4.02 2.69 15.91
C GLU A 69 -4.21 2.07 14.52
N ALA A 70 -3.84 0.79 14.34
CA ALA A 70 -4.05 0.08 13.08
C ALA A 70 -5.54 -0.01 12.71
N LEU A 71 -6.40 -0.34 13.67
CA LEU A 71 -7.84 -0.45 13.46
C LEU A 71 -8.49 0.93 13.23
N GLU A 72 -8.00 1.97 13.90
CA GLU A 72 -8.42 3.36 13.65
C GLU A 72 -8.05 3.81 12.24
N ASP A 73 -6.81 3.57 11.80
CA ASP A 73 -6.35 3.84 10.44
C ASP A 73 -7.19 3.08 9.41
N ALA A 74 -7.46 1.79 9.66
CA ALA A 74 -8.32 0.98 8.80
C ALA A 74 -9.71 1.60 8.67
N ALA A 75 -10.37 1.96 9.78
CA ALA A 75 -11.68 2.59 9.75
C ALA A 75 -11.68 3.94 9.01
N TYR A 76 -10.59 4.70 9.12
CA TYR A 76 -10.44 6.01 8.49
C TYR A 76 -10.25 5.94 6.96
N PHE A 77 -9.40 5.01 6.47
CA PHE A 77 -9.03 4.96 5.05
C PHE A 77 -9.86 3.96 4.21
N LEU A 78 -10.33 2.86 4.79
CA LEU A 78 -11.06 1.81 4.05
C LEU A 78 -12.26 2.30 3.24
N PRO A 79 -13.07 3.29 3.70
CA PRO A 79 -14.20 3.82 2.92
C PRO A 79 -13.82 4.39 1.55
N HIS A 80 -12.54 4.72 1.35
CA HIS A 80 -12.01 5.28 0.10
C HIS A 80 -10.98 4.37 -0.57
N SER A 81 -10.82 3.15 -0.07
CA SER A 81 -9.94 2.16 -0.67
C SER A 81 -10.45 1.67 -2.03
N PRO A 82 -9.56 1.13 -2.89
CA PRO A 82 -9.97 0.57 -4.17
C PRO A 82 -10.98 -0.57 -4.02
N THR A 83 -11.92 -0.65 -4.96
CA THR A 83 -12.87 -1.77 -5.07
C THR A 83 -12.43 -2.82 -6.09
N GLU A 84 -11.55 -2.45 -7.04
CA GLU A 84 -10.98 -3.40 -7.99
C GLU A 84 -10.18 -4.48 -7.27
N SER A 85 -10.45 -5.75 -7.60
CA SER A 85 -9.79 -6.90 -7.01
C SER A 85 -8.29 -6.96 -7.30
N ALA A 86 -7.85 -6.27 -8.35
CA ALA A 86 -6.45 -6.20 -8.77
C ALA A 86 -5.59 -5.30 -7.86
N PHE A 87 -6.20 -4.48 -6.99
CA PHE A 87 -5.49 -3.58 -6.09
C PHE A 87 -5.67 -3.99 -4.61
N PRO A 88 -4.63 -3.81 -3.78
CA PRO A 88 -4.78 -3.88 -2.34
C PRO A 88 -5.77 -2.82 -1.87
N SER A 89 -6.55 -3.10 -0.82
CA SER A 89 -7.33 -2.04 -0.17
C SER A 89 -6.46 -1.18 0.75
N MET A 90 -5.45 -1.79 1.37
CA MET A 90 -4.53 -1.17 2.30
C MET A 90 -3.22 -1.95 2.35
N LEU A 91 -2.14 -1.25 2.68
CA LEU A 91 -0.85 -1.82 2.98
C LEU A 91 -0.50 -1.56 4.45
N LEU A 92 -0.24 -2.62 5.22
CA LEU A 92 0.36 -2.53 6.55
C LEU A 92 1.87 -2.62 6.39
N ASP A 93 2.58 -1.53 6.66
CA ASP A 93 4.03 -1.46 6.66
C ASP A 93 4.54 -1.47 8.11
N ALA A 94 5.53 -2.30 8.40
CA ALA A 94 6.03 -2.42 9.76
C ALA A 94 6.69 -1.12 10.25
N PHE A 95 6.25 -0.62 11.42
CA PHE A 95 6.78 0.60 11.99
C PHE A 95 8.27 0.47 12.34
N SER A 96 9.04 1.48 11.96
CA SER A 96 10.48 1.59 12.17
C SER A 96 10.76 2.89 12.91
N ALA A 97 11.10 2.80 14.20
CA ALA A 97 11.52 3.97 14.97
C ALA A 97 12.88 4.46 14.45
N GLY A 98 12.91 5.59 13.73
CA GLY A 98 14.13 6.37 13.49
C GLY A 98 14.60 6.55 12.03
N GLN A 99 13.96 5.92 11.04
CA GLN A 99 14.28 6.12 9.61
C GLN A 99 13.03 5.93 8.75
N TYR A 100 12.86 6.78 7.73
CA TYR A 100 12.03 6.46 6.56
C TYR A 100 12.74 5.33 5.79
N GLY A 101 12.46 4.08 6.16
CA GLY A 101 13.01 2.88 5.50
C GLY A 101 13.71 1.90 6.44
N GLY A 102 13.13 0.69 6.54
CA GLY A 102 13.79 -0.59 6.79
C GLY A 102 14.77 -0.73 7.95
N THR A 103 14.28 -0.83 9.19
CA THR A 103 15.08 -1.26 10.38
C THR A 103 14.83 -2.71 10.81
N GLY A 104 14.06 -3.48 10.03
CA GLY A 104 13.89 -4.94 10.24
C GLY A 104 12.89 -5.34 11.35
N HIS A 105 12.13 -4.41 11.92
CA HIS A 105 11.03 -4.76 12.82
C HIS A 105 9.82 -5.19 11.98
N GLN A 106 9.23 -6.35 12.28
CA GLN A 106 8.05 -6.89 11.61
C GLN A 106 6.78 -6.35 12.28
N ALA A 107 5.72 -6.11 11.51
CA ALA A 107 4.41 -5.83 12.11
C ALA A 107 4.01 -7.03 12.99
N SER A 108 3.48 -6.78 14.19
CA SER A 108 3.12 -7.88 15.08
C SER A 108 2.07 -8.77 14.41
N ILE A 109 2.20 -10.09 14.57
CA ILE A 109 1.25 -11.08 14.02
C ILE A 109 -0.18 -10.75 14.47
N GLU A 110 -0.34 -10.30 15.72
CA GLU A 110 -1.62 -9.85 16.29
C GLU A 110 -2.22 -8.68 15.50
N THR A 111 -1.41 -7.68 15.12
CA THR A 111 -1.87 -6.54 14.32
C THR A 111 -2.26 -6.98 12.91
N VAL A 112 -1.46 -7.86 12.29
CA VAL A 112 -1.78 -8.44 10.97
C VAL A 112 -3.12 -9.16 11.01
N MET A 113 -3.35 -10.03 12.01
CA MET A 113 -4.59 -10.78 12.19
C MET A 113 -5.79 -9.88 12.44
N ALA A 114 -5.62 -8.85 13.28
CA ALA A 114 -6.68 -7.88 13.55
C ALA A 114 -7.10 -7.11 12.28
N LEU A 115 -6.14 -6.64 11.49
CA LEU A 115 -6.44 -5.97 10.22
C LEU A 115 -7.02 -6.93 9.18
N LYS A 116 -6.50 -8.15 9.08
CA LYS A 116 -7.00 -9.16 8.13
C LYS A 116 -8.50 -9.44 8.32
N ALA A 117 -9.01 -9.33 9.55
CA ALA A 117 -10.42 -9.51 9.86
C ALA A 117 -11.33 -8.40 9.31
N VAL A 118 -10.80 -7.20 9.04
CA VAL A 118 -11.60 -6.01 8.66
C VAL A 118 -11.18 -5.36 7.33
N VAL A 119 -9.95 -5.57 6.88
CA VAL A 119 -9.40 -5.04 5.64
C VAL A 119 -9.42 -6.14 4.56
N PRO A 120 -10.27 -6.04 3.52
CA PRO A 120 -10.18 -6.94 2.38
C PRO A 120 -8.87 -6.73 1.63
N ARG A 121 -8.27 -7.79 1.07
CA ARG A 121 -7.03 -7.69 0.27
C ARG A 121 -5.92 -6.90 0.97
N LEU A 122 -5.75 -7.13 2.28
CA LEU A 122 -4.66 -6.56 3.05
C LEU A 122 -3.31 -6.99 2.44
N MET A 123 -2.47 -6.02 2.12
CA MET A 123 -1.08 -6.25 1.77
C MET A 123 -0.23 -6.00 3.02
N VAL A 124 0.71 -6.90 3.31
CA VAL A 124 1.67 -6.73 4.41
C VAL A 124 3.05 -6.49 3.83
N ALA A 125 3.77 -5.52 4.37
CA ALA A 125 5.12 -5.15 3.99
C ALA A 125 5.99 -4.90 5.24
N GLY A 126 7.29 -4.72 5.01
CA GLY A 126 8.28 -4.44 6.06
C GLY A 126 8.83 -5.71 6.71
N GLY A 127 10.15 -5.89 6.66
CA GLY A 127 10.84 -6.99 7.35
C GLY A 127 10.55 -8.40 6.82
N LEU A 128 9.94 -8.55 5.64
CA LEU A 128 9.69 -9.85 5.04
C LEU A 128 10.97 -10.47 4.48
N THR A 129 11.21 -11.74 4.80
CA THR A 129 12.33 -12.56 4.34
C THR A 129 11.78 -13.87 3.76
N PRO A 130 12.58 -14.61 2.97
CA PRO A 130 12.20 -15.95 2.52
C PRO A 130 11.82 -16.91 3.66
N ASP A 131 12.39 -16.71 4.85
CA ASP A 131 12.17 -17.58 6.01
C ASP A 131 10.85 -17.28 6.73
N ASN A 132 10.41 -16.02 6.80
CA ASN A 132 9.19 -15.64 7.54
C ASN A 132 7.93 -15.50 6.66
N VAL A 133 8.08 -15.25 5.36
CA VAL A 133 6.95 -14.94 4.48
C VAL A 133 5.98 -16.13 4.37
N GLY A 134 6.50 -17.36 4.41
CA GLY A 134 5.69 -18.56 4.34
C GLY A 134 4.75 -18.72 5.53
N GLU A 135 5.16 -18.30 6.73
CA GLU A 135 4.31 -18.31 7.92
C GLU A 135 3.23 -17.22 7.83
N LEU A 136 3.63 -16.02 7.42
CA LEU A 136 2.73 -14.87 7.27
C LEU A 136 1.59 -15.13 6.26
N VAL A 137 1.88 -15.84 5.16
CA VAL A 137 0.86 -16.19 4.15
C VAL A 137 -0.13 -17.24 4.66
N ARG A 138 0.22 -18.03 5.68
CA ARG A 138 -0.65 -19.08 6.25
C ARG A 138 -1.56 -18.59 7.38
N LEU A 139 -1.24 -17.45 8.00
CA LEU A 139 -2.16 -16.73 8.88
C LEU A 139 -3.45 -16.42 8.14
#